data_AF-A0A2V9US12-F1
#
_entry.id   AF-A0A2V9US12-F1
#
_cell.length_a   1.000
_cell.length_b   1.000
_cell.length_c   1.000
_cell.angle_alpha   90.00
_cell.angle_beta   90.00
_cell.angle_gamma   90.00
#
_symmetry.space_group_name_H-M   'P 1'
#
loop_
_entity.id
_entity.type
_entity.pdbx_description
1 polymer ?
#
loop_
_entity_poly.entity_id
_entity_poly.type
_entity_poly.pdbx_seq_one_letter_code
_entity_poly.pdbx_strand_id
1 'polypeptide(L)'
;MNGKYFSIAALVAAAILLLSFFGCGHNQHLASIQVQPAAGGTFFTADPTLFFDFKAFGSYIHPPQTKDITTQVTWQSDNPQVVQVTSAGVVSPNVGCGRGNVFATFKDGSNLVISNSVPVTVDGPASSGCPQGGALNTLAVIRSGNGQGTVSSSPAGINCGTTCSAQFSTGTTVTLTATPTSPSTVGSWANCDSPANTNPCTVLLNADRSVTVTFN
;
A
#
# COMPACT_ATOMS: atom_id res chain seq x y z
N MET A 1 1.97 25.71 81.51
CA MET A 1 1.29 25.51 80.21
C MET A 1 2.38 25.50 79.15
N ASN A 2 2.86 24.36 78.62
CA ASN A 2 3.84 24.32 77.49
C ASN A 2 4.19 22.89 76.97
N GLY A 3 3.37 21.86 77.22
CA GLY A 3 3.74 20.46 76.90
C GLY A 3 2.98 19.78 75.75
N LYS A 4 1.93 20.41 75.19
CA LYS A 4 1.03 19.73 74.23
C LYS A 4 1.17 20.19 72.77
N TYR A 5 1.87 21.30 72.51
CA TYR A 5 2.01 21.86 71.16
C TYR A 5 3.21 21.31 70.37
N PHE A 6 4.21 20.73 71.06
CA PHE A 6 5.41 20.19 70.40
C PHE A 6 5.14 18.88 69.63
N SER A 7 4.26 18.02 70.14
CA SER A 7 3.94 16.74 69.47
C SER A 7 3.07 16.91 68.23
N ILE A 8 2.23 17.95 68.16
CA ILE A 8 1.37 18.22 67.00
C ILE A 8 2.20 18.86 65.87
N ALA A 9 3.12 19.77 66.22
CA ALA A 9 4.01 20.38 65.23
C ALA A 9 4.94 19.36 64.56
N ALA A 10 5.46 18.38 65.31
CA ALA A 10 6.30 17.31 64.78
C ALA A 10 5.53 16.34 63.85
N LEU A 11 4.27 16.02 64.18
CA LEU A 11 3.41 15.15 63.37
C LEU A 11 2.95 15.81 62.06
N VAL A 12 2.66 17.13 62.10
CA VAL A 12 2.30 17.90 60.90
C VAL A 12 3.52 18.10 59.99
N ALA A 13 4.71 18.34 60.55
CA ALA A 13 5.94 18.41 59.76
C ALA A 13 6.30 17.07 59.09
N ALA A 14 6.12 15.94 59.78
CA ALA A 14 6.33 14.60 59.22
C ALA A 14 5.28 14.24 58.14
N ALA A 15 4.02 14.66 58.30
CA ALA A 15 2.98 14.46 57.30
C ALA A 15 3.18 15.33 56.04
N ILE A 16 3.67 16.57 56.18
CA ILE A 16 4.01 17.46 55.07
C ILE A 16 5.29 16.99 54.34
N LEU A 17 6.24 16.39 55.07
CA LEU A 17 7.43 15.76 54.49
C LEU A 17 7.10 14.43 53.76
N LEU A 18 6.04 13.72 54.19
CA LEU A 18 5.52 12.53 53.48
C LEU A 18 4.65 12.90 52.27
N LEU A 19 3.96 14.03 52.30
CA LEU A 19 3.19 14.56 51.16
C LEU A 19 4.06 15.16 50.04
N SER A 20 5.34 15.41 50.31
CA SER A 20 6.31 15.86 49.30
C SER A 20 6.93 14.73 48.48
N PHE A 21 6.63 13.45 48.80
CA PHE A 21 7.04 12.30 47.99
C PHE A 21 6.03 11.90 46.88
N PHE A 22 4.88 12.57 46.78
CA PHE A 22 3.97 12.40 45.62
C PHE A 22 4.49 13.10 44.34
N GLY A 23 5.67 13.72 44.40
CA GLY A 23 6.34 14.35 43.28
C GLY A 23 7.39 13.50 42.56
N CYS A 24 7.33 12.17 42.62
CA CYS A 24 8.14 11.35 41.72
C CYS A 24 7.52 11.45 40.30
N GLY A 25 8.29 11.98 39.35
CA GLY A 25 7.84 12.42 38.03
C GLY A 25 6.90 11.45 37.31
N HIS A 26 5.62 11.80 37.26
CA HIS A 26 4.55 11.04 36.59
C HIS A 26 4.47 11.39 35.09
N ASN A 27 5.60 11.69 34.47
CA ASN A 27 5.63 11.96 33.03
C ASN A 27 5.72 10.62 32.33
N GLN A 28 4.60 10.19 31.75
CA GLN A 28 4.53 8.94 31.02
C GLN A 28 5.40 9.05 29.77
N HIS A 29 6.55 8.37 29.78
CA HIS A 29 7.51 8.43 28.69
C HIS A 29 7.25 7.38 27.62
N LEU A 30 7.22 7.82 26.36
CA LEU A 30 7.07 6.95 25.20
C LEU A 30 8.43 6.32 24.87
N ALA A 31 8.51 5.00 24.98
CA ALA A 31 9.75 4.26 24.73
C ALA A 31 9.89 3.81 23.26
N SER A 32 8.78 3.42 22.62
CA SER A 32 8.79 2.94 21.25
C SER A 32 7.43 3.08 20.57
N ILE A 33 7.44 3.11 19.24
CA ILE A 33 6.24 3.08 18.40
C ILE A 33 6.30 1.82 17.53
N GLN A 34 5.19 1.10 17.41
CA GLN A 34 5.02 -0.02 16.50
C GLN A 34 3.89 0.28 15.52
N VAL A 35 4.23 0.37 14.23
CA VAL A 35 3.27 0.50 13.13
C VAL A 35 2.82 -0.89 12.70
N GLN A 36 1.50 -1.08 12.60
CA GLN A 36 0.87 -2.33 12.21
C GLN A 36 -0.16 -2.13 11.07
N PRO A 37 -0.25 -3.08 10.12
CA PRO A 37 0.52 -4.34 10.04
C PRO A 37 2.00 -4.15 9.67
N ALA A 38 2.91 -4.81 10.38
CA ALA A 38 4.35 -4.66 10.17
C ALA A 38 4.85 -5.25 8.84
N ALA A 39 4.08 -6.17 8.24
CA ALA A 39 4.34 -6.71 6.90
C ALA A 39 4.09 -5.68 5.78
N GLY A 40 3.33 -4.62 6.07
CA GLY A 40 2.94 -3.62 5.09
C GLY A 40 1.87 -4.10 4.13
N GLY A 41 1.95 -3.62 2.89
CA GLY A 41 0.93 -3.91 1.88
C GLY A 41 1.41 -3.65 0.45
N THR A 42 0.68 -4.23 -0.50
CA THR A 42 0.93 -4.05 -1.93
C THR A 42 -0.34 -3.55 -2.60
N PHE A 43 -0.21 -2.45 -3.33
CA PHE A 43 -1.20 -1.98 -4.29
C PHE A 43 -0.81 -2.46 -5.68
N PHE A 44 -1.75 -3.02 -6.43
CA PHE A 44 -1.50 -3.54 -7.79
C PHE A 44 -1.70 -2.49 -8.89
N THR A 45 -2.03 -1.27 -8.51
CA THR A 45 -2.17 -0.13 -9.42
C THR A 45 -1.91 1.18 -8.66
N ALA A 46 -1.47 2.20 -9.39
CA ALA A 46 -1.33 3.57 -8.90
C ALA A 46 -2.68 4.30 -8.89
N ASP A 47 -3.68 3.71 -8.21
CA ASP A 47 -5.02 4.30 -8.05
C ASP A 47 -5.14 4.94 -6.66
N PRO A 48 -5.28 6.27 -6.55
CA PRO A 48 -5.35 6.97 -5.27
C PRO A 48 -6.64 6.69 -4.49
N THR A 49 -7.63 6.03 -5.09
CA THR A 49 -8.87 5.61 -4.41
C THR A 49 -8.71 4.31 -3.61
N LEU A 50 -7.64 3.55 -3.85
CA LEU A 50 -7.29 2.37 -3.06
C LEU A 50 -6.61 2.80 -1.77
N PHE A 51 -7.03 2.23 -0.64
CA PHE A 51 -6.42 2.53 0.65
C PHE A 51 -6.44 1.33 1.60
N PHE A 52 -5.56 1.36 2.58
CA PHE A 52 -5.65 0.57 3.79
C PHE A 52 -5.13 1.38 4.98
N ASP A 53 -5.46 0.93 6.19
CA ASP A 53 -5.15 1.65 7.42
C ASP A 53 -3.93 1.06 8.12
N PHE A 54 -2.98 1.93 8.47
CA PHE A 54 -2.00 1.64 9.51
C PHE A 54 -2.47 2.15 10.87
N LYS A 55 -2.11 1.41 11.91
CA LYS A 55 -2.21 1.86 13.29
C LYS A 55 -0.84 2.01 13.90
N ALA A 56 -0.66 3.03 14.74
CA ALA A 56 0.56 3.23 15.52
C ALA A 56 0.27 2.96 17.00
N PHE A 57 0.97 1.98 17.57
CA PHE A 57 0.89 1.63 18.98
C PHE A 57 2.14 2.12 19.72
N GLY A 58 1.94 2.98 20.70
CA GLY A 58 3.00 3.52 21.55
C GLY A 58 3.14 2.71 22.83
N SER A 59 4.36 2.27 23.14
CA SER A 59 4.70 1.60 24.40
C SER A 59 5.34 2.57 25.36
N TYR A 60 4.71 2.74 26.53
CA TYR A 60 5.16 3.60 27.61
C TYR A 60 5.75 2.76 28.74
N ILE A 61 6.66 3.34 29.53
CA ILE A 61 7.42 2.60 30.57
C ILE A 61 7.12 3.00 32.02
N HIS A 62 6.48 4.16 32.26
CA HIS A 62 6.18 4.64 33.62
C HIS A 62 4.83 5.39 33.68
N PRO A 63 3.70 4.70 34.00
CA PRO A 63 3.58 3.24 34.13
C PRO A 63 3.61 2.52 32.78
N PRO A 64 3.98 1.23 32.75
CA PRO A 64 3.97 0.42 31.52
C PRO A 64 2.57 0.33 30.92
N GLN A 65 2.43 0.79 29.68
CA GLN A 65 1.15 0.72 28.96
C GLN A 65 1.37 0.79 27.46
N THR A 66 0.56 0.07 26.68
CA THR A 66 0.45 0.28 25.24
C THR A 66 -0.79 1.09 24.92
N LYS A 67 -0.66 2.14 24.10
CA LYS A 67 -1.78 2.98 23.66
C LYS A 67 -1.82 3.08 22.14
N ASP A 68 -3.03 3.15 21.59
CA ASP A 68 -3.22 3.58 20.21
C ASP A 68 -2.94 5.10 20.13
N ILE A 69 -1.92 5.45 19.37
CA ILE A 69 -1.47 6.83 19.15
C ILE A 69 -1.53 7.19 17.65
N THR A 70 -2.32 6.46 16.86
CA THR A 70 -2.43 6.59 15.39
C THR A 70 -2.65 8.02 14.92
N THR A 71 -3.46 8.81 15.63
CA THR A 71 -3.76 10.20 15.30
C THR A 71 -2.87 11.23 15.99
N GLN A 72 -1.97 10.78 16.87
CA GLN A 72 -1.06 11.63 17.63
C GLN A 72 0.35 11.65 17.04
N VAL A 73 0.71 10.62 16.27
CA VAL A 73 1.99 10.53 15.56
C VAL A 73 1.99 11.36 14.28
N THR A 74 3.18 11.75 13.84
CA THR A 74 3.40 12.30 12.51
C THR A 74 3.78 11.18 11.56
N TRP A 75 2.88 10.84 10.64
CA TRP A 75 3.12 9.86 9.58
C TRP A 75 4.02 10.41 8.48
N GLN A 76 4.92 9.58 7.97
CA GLN A 76 5.88 9.93 6.92
C GLN A 76 6.07 8.76 5.95
N SER A 77 6.38 9.11 4.70
CA SER A 77 6.79 8.18 3.65
C SER A 77 8.16 8.63 3.13
N ASP A 78 9.11 7.71 2.99
CA ASP A 78 10.41 8.00 2.37
C ASP A 78 10.31 8.23 0.85
N ASN A 79 9.19 7.83 0.24
CA ASN A 79 8.92 7.95 -1.17
C ASN A 79 7.48 8.46 -1.43
N PRO A 80 7.21 9.76 -1.20
CA PRO A 80 5.86 10.33 -1.29
C PRO A 80 5.30 10.37 -2.72
N GLN A 81 6.15 10.21 -3.74
CA GLN A 81 5.72 10.11 -5.13
C GLN A 81 5.06 8.75 -5.41
N VAL A 82 5.36 7.72 -4.62
CA VAL A 82 4.81 6.37 -4.79
C VAL A 82 3.71 6.11 -3.76
N VAL A 83 3.99 6.37 -2.48
CA VAL A 83 3.08 6.05 -1.37
C VAL A 83 2.86 7.31 -0.55
N GLN A 84 1.59 7.65 -0.35
CA GLN A 84 1.18 8.75 0.50
C GLN A 84 0.45 8.21 1.74
N VAL A 85 0.57 8.92 2.86
CA VAL A 85 -0.04 8.57 4.14
C VAL A 85 -0.61 9.83 4.78
N THR A 86 -1.85 9.73 5.27
CA THR A 86 -2.54 10.83 5.94
C THR A 86 -2.22 10.88 7.44
N SER A 87 -2.60 11.98 8.11
CA SER A 87 -2.48 12.08 9.57
C SER A 87 -3.33 11.05 10.34
N ALA A 88 -4.32 10.44 9.70
CA ALA A 88 -5.14 9.38 10.27
C ALA A 88 -4.53 7.98 10.12
N GLY A 89 -3.35 7.84 9.48
CA GLY A 89 -2.74 6.54 9.20
C GLY A 89 -3.30 5.84 7.96
N VAL A 90 -4.16 6.51 7.17
CA VAL A 90 -4.67 5.98 5.90
C VAL A 90 -3.56 6.09 4.85
N VAL A 91 -3.20 4.97 4.24
CA VAL A 91 -2.17 4.87 3.20
C VAL A 91 -2.80 4.61 1.84
N SER A 92 -2.34 5.30 0.81
CA SER A 92 -2.78 5.09 -0.58
C SER A 92 -1.63 5.27 -1.58
N PRO A 93 -1.77 4.72 -2.80
CA PRO A 93 -0.88 5.04 -3.91
C PRO A 93 -0.92 6.52 -4.29
N ASN A 94 0.15 7.02 -4.88
CA ASN A 94 0.20 8.34 -5.52
C ASN A 94 0.47 8.18 -7.03
N VAL A 95 1.04 9.20 -7.69
CA VAL A 95 1.27 9.25 -9.14
C VAL A 95 2.36 8.31 -9.65
N GLY A 96 3.22 7.80 -8.77
CA GLY A 96 4.34 6.93 -9.08
C GLY A 96 4.14 5.49 -8.62
N CYS A 97 5.03 4.62 -9.06
CA CYS A 97 5.06 3.20 -8.70
C CYS A 97 6.44 2.78 -8.21
N GLY A 98 6.51 1.65 -7.53
CA GLY A 98 7.72 1.14 -6.88
C GLY A 98 7.49 0.90 -5.40
N ARG A 99 8.50 1.11 -4.57
CA ARG A 99 8.44 0.87 -3.13
C ARG A 99 8.64 2.18 -2.35
N GLY A 100 7.85 2.35 -1.31
CA GLY A 100 8.04 3.37 -0.28
C GLY A 100 7.90 2.74 1.10
N ASN A 101 8.64 3.22 2.09
CA ASN A 101 8.48 2.80 3.47
C ASN A 101 7.70 3.88 4.24
N VAL A 102 6.65 3.44 4.93
CA VAL A 102 5.85 4.28 5.82
C VAL A 102 6.32 4.08 7.25
N PHE A 103 6.48 5.18 7.97
CA PHE A 103 6.86 5.19 9.37
C PHE A 103 6.19 6.37 10.08
N ALA A 104 6.22 6.35 11.41
CA ALA A 104 5.60 7.36 12.24
C ALA A 104 6.60 7.90 13.27
N THR A 105 6.49 9.18 13.57
CA THR A 105 7.32 9.85 14.57
C THR A 105 6.48 10.51 15.65
N PHE A 106 7.01 10.57 16.87
CA PHE A 106 6.37 11.25 17.99
C PHE A 106 7.42 11.99 18.82
N LYS A 107 7.13 13.23 19.20
CA LYS A 107 8.02 14.03 20.03
C LYS A 107 7.56 13.96 21.49
N ASP A 108 8.31 13.23 22.33
CA ASP A 108 8.10 13.17 23.78
C ASP A 108 9.11 14.09 24.48
N GLY A 109 8.68 15.32 24.75
CA GLY A 109 9.55 16.38 25.28
C GLY A 109 10.69 16.73 24.31
N SER A 110 11.93 16.41 24.68
CA SER A 110 13.11 16.59 23.82
C SER A 110 13.44 15.35 22.98
N ASN A 111 12.79 14.21 23.24
CA ASN A 111 13.06 12.95 22.56
C ASN A 111 12.19 12.81 21.31
N LEU A 112 12.79 12.47 20.17
CA LEU A 112 12.08 12.05 18.96
C LEU A 112 12.07 10.52 18.92
N VAL A 113 10.89 9.93 19.02
CA VAL A 113 10.69 8.48 18.89
C VAL A 113 10.26 8.20 17.46
N ILE A 114 10.98 7.30 16.79
CA ILE A 114 10.70 6.86 15.41
C ILE A 114 10.23 5.40 15.48
N SER A 115 9.19 5.07 14.72
CA SER A 115 8.67 3.69 14.65
C SER A 115 9.57 2.77 13.82
N ASN A 116 9.19 1.49 13.75
CA ASN A 116 9.62 0.63 12.65
C ASN A 116 9.21 1.21 11.28
N SER A 117 10.01 0.92 10.26
CA SER A 117 9.67 1.21 8.87
C SER A 117 8.90 0.05 8.26
N VAL A 118 7.74 0.33 7.67
CA VAL A 118 6.86 -0.67 7.07
C VAL A 118 6.84 -0.50 5.55
N PRO A 119 7.21 -1.53 4.77
CA PRO A 119 7.27 -1.39 3.32
C PRO A 119 5.89 -1.41 2.68
N VAL A 120 5.66 -0.49 1.77
CA VAL A 120 4.47 -0.44 0.93
C VAL A 120 4.92 -0.44 -0.52
N THR A 121 4.37 -1.36 -1.30
CA THR A 121 4.70 -1.48 -2.72
C THR A 121 3.50 -1.04 -3.54
N VAL A 122 3.74 -0.22 -4.55
CA VAL A 122 2.77 0.11 -5.60
C VAL A 122 3.30 -0.51 -6.87
N ASP A 123 2.80 -1.70 -7.17
CA ASP A 123 2.99 -2.32 -8.47
C ASP A 123 2.13 -1.59 -9.48
N GLY A 124 2.75 -1.05 -10.53
CA GLY A 124 2.05 -0.47 -11.66
C GLY A 124 2.15 -1.37 -12.89
N PRO A 125 1.36 -1.12 -13.94
CA PRO A 125 1.56 -1.79 -15.22
C PRO A 125 2.97 -1.53 -15.74
N ALA A 126 3.58 -2.51 -16.41
CA ALA A 126 4.96 -2.40 -16.93
C ALA A 126 5.17 -1.19 -17.87
N SER A 127 4.10 -0.70 -18.50
CA SER A 127 4.09 0.53 -19.31
C SER A 127 4.44 1.80 -18.52
N SER A 128 4.36 1.76 -17.19
CA SER A 128 4.66 2.88 -16.30
C SER A 128 6.12 2.89 -15.81
N GLY A 129 6.97 1.96 -16.25
CA GLY A 129 8.40 1.93 -15.90
C GLY A 129 8.73 1.44 -14.48
N CYS A 130 7.79 0.75 -13.82
CA CYS A 130 7.95 0.26 -12.45
C CYS A 130 8.83 -1.00 -12.39
N PRO A 131 9.75 -1.14 -11.41
CA PRO A 131 10.41 -2.42 -11.15
C PRO A 131 9.36 -3.43 -10.66
N GLN A 132 9.10 -4.47 -11.47
CA GLN A 132 8.04 -5.47 -11.24
C GLN A 132 8.18 -6.18 -9.88
N GLY A 133 7.24 -5.93 -8.96
CA GLY A 133 7.05 -6.70 -7.73
C GLY A 133 5.76 -7.54 -7.70
N GLY A 134 4.84 -7.33 -8.64
CA GLY A 134 3.54 -7.99 -8.67
C GLY A 134 3.57 -9.37 -9.35
N ALA A 135 2.70 -10.28 -8.91
CA ALA A 135 2.48 -11.55 -9.57
C ALA A 135 2.15 -11.36 -11.06
N LEU A 136 2.82 -12.12 -11.93
CA LEU A 136 2.58 -12.10 -13.36
C LEU A 136 1.49 -13.11 -13.73
N ASN A 137 0.61 -12.72 -14.64
CA ASN A 137 -0.37 -13.58 -15.28
C ASN A 137 -0.06 -13.69 -16.76
N THR A 138 -0.30 -14.86 -17.33
CA THR A 138 -0.10 -15.17 -18.74
C THR A 138 -1.37 -14.85 -19.53
N LEU A 139 -1.23 -14.02 -20.56
CA LEU A 139 -2.28 -13.80 -21.55
C LEU A 139 -1.88 -14.49 -22.85
N ALA A 140 -2.74 -15.36 -23.37
CA ALA A 140 -2.58 -16.02 -24.65
C ALA A 140 -3.65 -15.56 -25.66
N VAL A 141 -3.24 -15.40 -26.91
CA VAL A 141 -4.10 -15.07 -28.05
C VAL A 141 -4.17 -16.28 -28.98
N ILE A 142 -5.38 -16.74 -29.25
CA ILE A 142 -5.67 -17.80 -30.20
C ILE A 142 -6.27 -17.16 -31.45
N ARG A 143 -5.70 -17.47 -32.62
CA ARG A 143 -6.27 -17.07 -33.91
C ARG A 143 -7.08 -18.24 -34.46
N SER A 144 -8.31 -17.97 -34.90
CA SER A 144 -9.22 -18.94 -35.51
C SER A 144 -9.78 -18.43 -36.83
N GLY A 145 -10.44 -19.32 -37.59
CA GLY A 145 -11.02 -19.02 -38.89
C GLY A 145 -10.06 -19.26 -40.06
N ASN A 146 -10.52 -18.94 -41.27
CA ASN A 146 -9.79 -19.19 -42.52
C ASN A 146 -9.01 -17.95 -43.02
N GLY A 147 -9.28 -16.79 -42.42
CA GLY A 147 -8.61 -15.55 -42.75
C GLY A 147 -7.22 -15.43 -42.12
N GLN A 148 -6.41 -14.51 -42.66
CA GLN A 148 -5.08 -14.20 -42.15
C GLN A 148 -5.07 -12.84 -41.43
N GLY A 149 -4.21 -12.72 -40.43
CA GLY A 149 -4.05 -11.50 -39.68
C GLY A 149 -3.05 -11.62 -38.53
N THR A 150 -2.75 -10.47 -37.93
CA THR A 150 -1.88 -10.34 -36.77
C THR A 150 -2.65 -9.70 -35.61
N VAL A 151 -2.16 -9.89 -34.39
CA VAL A 151 -2.68 -9.23 -33.19
C VAL A 151 -1.53 -8.59 -32.43
N SER A 152 -1.66 -7.32 -32.09
CA SER A 152 -0.72 -6.61 -31.21
C SER A 152 -1.36 -6.25 -29.88
N SER A 153 -0.59 -6.24 -28.79
CA SER A 153 -1.06 -5.76 -27.48
C SER A 153 -0.51 -4.39 -27.10
N SER A 154 -1.28 -3.66 -26.29
CA SER A 154 -0.84 -2.52 -25.49
C SER A 154 -1.26 -2.75 -24.03
N PRO A 155 -0.34 -2.88 -23.05
CA PRO A 155 1.12 -2.78 -23.18
C PRO A 155 1.74 -3.80 -24.16
N ALA A 156 2.91 -3.48 -24.69
CA ALA A 156 3.59 -4.35 -25.65
C ALA A 156 4.02 -5.67 -25.00
N GLY A 157 3.87 -6.77 -25.72
CA GLY A 157 4.24 -8.12 -25.25
C GLY A 157 3.74 -9.21 -26.19
N ILE A 158 2.56 -9.01 -26.79
CA ILE A 158 1.99 -9.92 -27.78
C ILE A 158 2.09 -9.28 -29.17
N ASN A 159 2.65 -10.05 -30.10
CA ASN A 159 2.60 -9.79 -31.54
C ASN A 159 2.33 -11.12 -32.24
N CYS A 160 1.05 -11.50 -32.28
CA CYS A 160 0.58 -12.79 -32.77
C CYS A 160 0.56 -12.84 -34.31
N GLY A 161 1.69 -12.50 -34.92
CA GLY A 161 2.20 -13.13 -36.14
C GLY A 161 3.26 -14.20 -35.83
N THR A 162 3.98 -14.03 -34.72
CA THR A 162 5.04 -14.94 -34.23
C THR A 162 4.90 -15.28 -32.74
N THR A 163 4.53 -14.31 -31.91
CA THR A 163 4.47 -14.44 -30.44
C THR A 163 3.06 -14.15 -29.95
N CYS A 164 2.33 -15.21 -29.63
CA CYS A 164 0.92 -15.15 -29.27
C CYS A 164 0.64 -15.23 -27.76
N SER A 165 1.67 -15.26 -26.91
CA SER A 165 1.50 -15.21 -25.46
C SER A 165 2.55 -14.31 -24.82
N ALA A 166 2.17 -13.66 -23.73
CA ALA A 166 3.07 -12.86 -22.92
C ALA A 166 2.57 -12.79 -21.48
N GLN A 167 3.48 -12.48 -20.56
CA GLN A 167 3.15 -12.24 -19.17
C GLN A 167 2.93 -10.74 -18.94
N PHE A 168 1.84 -10.41 -18.24
CA PHE A 168 1.53 -9.07 -17.79
C PHE A 168 1.29 -9.10 -16.28
N SER A 169 1.54 -7.98 -15.61
CA SER A 169 1.25 -7.82 -14.19
C SER A 169 -0.23 -8.05 -13.88
N THR A 170 -0.52 -8.67 -12.74
CA THR A 170 -1.89 -8.78 -12.21
C THR A 170 -2.54 -7.40 -12.12
N GLY A 171 -3.80 -7.27 -12.54
CA GLY A 171 -4.55 -6.02 -12.58
C GLY A 171 -4.30 -5.15 -13.82
N THR A 172 -3.44 -5.59 -14.74
CA THR A 172 -3.19 -4.85 -16.00
C THR A 172 -4.37 -5.01 -16.94
N THR A 173 -4.87 -3.88 -17.47
CA THR A 173 -5.77 -3.89 -18.64
C THR A 173 -4.93 -3.92 -19.91
N VAL A 174 -5.02 -5.02 -20.64
CA VAL A 174 -4.35 -5.23 -21.93
C VAL A 174 -5.35 -4.97 -23.06
N THR A 175 -4.98 -4.10 -24.00
CA THR A 175 -5.73 -3.84 -25.23
C THR A 175 -5.11 -4.63 -26.37
N LEU A 176 -5.88 -5.53 -26.98
CA LEU A 176 -5.50 -6.34 -28.13
C LEU A 176 -6.13 -5.77 -29.40
N THR A 177 -5.31 -5.46 -30.39
CA THR A 177 -5.74 -4.95 -31.70
C THR A 177 -5.46 -5.99 -32.77
N ALA A 178 -6.50 -6.44 -33.46
CA ALA A 178 -6.36 -7.33 -34.62
C ALA A 178 -6.21 -6.51 -35.90
N THR A 179 -5.26 -6.90 -36.74
CA THR A 179 -5.04 -6.34 -38.08
C THR A 179 -5.13 -7.46 -39.11
N PRO A 180 -6.22 -7.54 -39.89
CA PRO A 180 -6.39 -8.57 -40.90
C PRO A 180 -5.47 -8.29 -42.09
N THR A 181 -5.00 -9.35 -42.75
CA THR A 181 -4.24 -9.26 -44.00
C THR A 181 -5.21 -9.37 -45.16
N SER A 182 -5.21 -8.41 -46.09
CA SER A 182 -6.08 -8.45 -47.27
C SER A 182 -5.94 -9.78 -48.03
N PRO A 183 -7.04 -10.47 -48.38
CA PRO A 183 -8.44 -10.01 -48.40
C PRO A 183 -9.26 -10.32 -47.14
N SER A 184 -8.63 -10.76 -46.05
CA SER A 184 -9.33 -11.20 -44.83
C SER A 184 -9.95 -10.06 -44.03
N THR A 185 -10.86 -10.41 -43.13
CA THR A 185 -11.57 -9.51 -42.22
C THR A 185 -11.48 -10.00 -40.77
N VAL A 186 -11.66 -9.10 -39.80
CA VAL A 186 -11.83 -9.48 -38.39
C VAL A 186 -13.29 -9.88 -38.19
N GLY A 187 -13.53 -11.11 -37.75
CA GLY A 187 -14.83 -11.62 -37.37
C GLY A 187 -15.20 -11.16 -35.97
N SER A 188 -14.98 -12.03 -34.98
CA SER A 188 -15.30 -11.75 -33.58
C SER A 188 -14.19 -12.13 -32.63
N TRP A 189 -14.19 -11.48 -31.48
CA TRP A 189 -13.41 -11.80 -30.31
C TRP A 189 -14.24 -12.62 -29.31
N ALA A 190 -13.60 -13.57 -28.65
CA ALA A 190 -14.15 -14.34 -27.54
C ALA A 190 -13.25 -14.22 -26.31
N ASN A 191 -13.87 -14.27 -25.12
CA ASN A 191 -13.22 -14.12 -23.82
C ASN A 191 -12.53 -12.76 -23.58
N CYS A 192 -13.00 -11.72 -24.26
CA CYS A 192 -12.67 -10.32 -23.97
C CYS A 192 -13.65 -9.74 -22.96
N ASP A 193 -13.25 -8.65 -22.31
CA ASP A 193 -14.15 -7.87 -21.44
C ASP A 193 -14.93 -6.82 -22.23
N SER A 194 -14.49 -6.51 -23.46
CA SER A 194 -15.25 -5.74 -24.44
C SER A 194 -16.24 -6.63 -25.23
N PRO A 195 -17.27 -6.05 -25.86
CA PRO A 195 -18.23 -6.82 -26.66
C PRO A 195 -17.57 -7.59 -27.82
N ALA A 196 -18.09 -8.78 -28.14
CA ALA A 196 -17.47 -9.74 -29.06
C ALA A 196 -17.19 -9.22 -30.49
N ASN A 197 -17.86 -8.17 -30.94
CA ASN A 197 -17.74 -7.56 -32.27
C ASN A 197 -16.96 -6.23 -32.26
N THR A 198 -16.15 -5.99 -31.23
CA THR A 198 -15.30 -4.80 -31.12
C THR A 198 -13.84 -5.11 -31.45
N ASN A 199 -13.18 -4.20 -32.17
CA ASN A 199 -11.74 -4.19 -32.35
C ASN A 199 -11.26 -2.75 -32.07
N PRO A 200 -10.50 -2.49 -31.00
CA PRO A 200 -9.75 -3.46 -30.19
C PRO A 200 -10.57 -4.22 -29.13
N CYS A 201 -10.02 -5.33 -28.66
CA CYS A 201 -10.48 -6.10 -27.50
C CYS A 201 -9.74 -5.65 -26.23
N THR A 202 -10.45 -5.47 -25.11
CA THR A 202 -9.82 -5.16 -23.81
C THR A 202 -9.93 -6.33 -22.83
N VAL A 203 -8.88 -6.56 -22.06
CA VAL A 203 -8.74 -7.69 -21.12
C VAL A 203 -8.10 -7.20 -19.84
N LEU A 204 -8.83 -7.21 -18.73
CA LEU A 204 -8.28 -7.06 -17.39
C LEU A 204 -7.69 -8.40 -16.93
N LEU A 205 -6.42 -8.40 -16.59
CA LEU A 205 -5.66 -9.61 -16.27
C LEU A 205 -5.52 -9.81 -14.76
N ASN A 206 -6.53 -10.42 -14.14
CA ASN A 206 -6.53 -10.81 -12.73
C ASN A 206 -6.11 -12.28 -12.48
N ALA A 207 -6.03 -13.08 -13.54
CA ALA A 207 -5.52 -14.45 -13.57
C ALA A 207 -5.01 -14.76 -15.00
N ASP A 208 -4.44 -15.93 -15.22
CA ASP A 208 -4.10 -16.41 -16.57
C ASP A 208 -5.36 -16.44 -17.46
N ARG A 209 -5.25 -15.90 -18.68
CA ARG A 209 -6.38 -15.82 -19.62
C ARG A 209 -5.98 -16.23 -21.03
N SER A 210 -6.96 -16.75 -21.76
CA SER A 210 -6.85 -17.06 -23.20
C SER A 210 -8.00 -16.41 -23.96
N VAL A 211 -7.65 -15.61 -24.98
CA VAL A 211 -8.57 -14.82 -25.80
C VAL A 211 -8.49 -15.32 -27.23
N THR A 212 -9.64 -15.48 -27.89
CA THR A 212 -9.69 -15.95 -29.27
C THR A 212 -10.17 -14.83 -30.19
N VAL A 213 -9.49 -14.64 -31.33
CA VAL A 213 -9.94 -13.78 -32.42
C VAL A 213 -10.17 -14.62 -33.68
N THR A 214 -11.31 -14.41 -34.33
CA THR A 214 -11.61 -15.06 -35.62
C THR A 214 -11.29 -14.14 -36.78
N PHE A 215 -10.56 -14.64 -37.77
CA PHE A 215 -10.37 -14.01 -39.08
C PHE A 215 -11.14 -14.77 -40.16
N ASN A 216 -11.89 -14.07 -41.00
CA ASN A 216 -12.63 -14.64 -42.13
C ASN A 216 -12.00 -14.26 -43.47
#